data_AF-A0ABD1Q5K8-F1
#
_entry.id   AF-A0ABD1Q5K8-F1
#
_cell.length_a   1.000
_cell.length_b   1.000
_cell.length_c   1.000
_cell.angle_alpha   90.00
_cell.angle_beta   90.00
_cell.angle_gamma   90.00
#
_symmetry.space_group_name_H-M   'P 1'
#
loop_
_entity.id
_entity.type
_entity.pdbx_description
1 polymer ?
#
loop_
_entity_poly.entity_id
_entity_poly.type
_entity_poly.pdbx_seq_one_letter_code
_entity_poly.pdbx_strand_id
1 'polypeptide(L)'
;MAASSVQDTPDELELMKQRLAELEAKQKNPPKEYATDRHSPFTENILVKPLPKKLKMPQLTSYEDGNNPIGYLDRYTSWMKLQGASDAIMCRAFSPNLRK
;
A
#
# COMPACT_ATOMS: atom_id res chain seq x y z
N MET A 1 -5.67 -21.38 -48.65
CA MET A 1 -5.52 -20.92 -47.25
C MET A 1 -6.19 -19.56 -47.15
N ALA A 2 -7.32 -19.46 -46.45
CA ALA A 2 -7.97 -18.17 -46.23
C ALA A 2 -7.29 -17.49 -45.03
N ALA A 3 -6.57 -16.40 -45.29
CA ALA A 3 -6.16 -15.49 -44.23
C ALA A 3 -7.43 -14.81 -43.71
N SER A 4 -7.84 -15.16 -42.49
CA SER A 4 -8.96 -14.47 -41.84
C SER A 4 -8.50 -13.05 -41.52
N SER A 5 -8.96 -12.12 -42.35
CA SER A 5 -8.82 -10.68 -42.13
C SER A 5 -9.60 -10.33 -40.86
N VAL A 6 -8.89 -10.03 -39.77
CA VAL A 6 -9.49 -9.39 -38.60
C VAL A 6 -9.99 -8.04 -39.09
N GLN A 7 -11.29 -7.95 -39.38
CA GLN A 7 -11.93 -6.70 -39.73
C GLN A 7 -12.00 -5.89 -38.44
N ASP A 8 -10.97 -5.06 -38.22
CA ASP A 8 -10.95 -4.02 -37.20
C ASP A 8 -12.11 -3.08 -37.50
N THR A 9 -13.28 -3.38 -36.93
CA THR A 9 -14.45 -2.52 -37.08
C THR A 9 -14.27 -1.30 -36.19
N PRO A 10 -14.68 -0.09 -36.62
CA PRO A 10 -14.52 1.14 -35.84
C PRO A 10 -15.05 1.01 -34.40
N ASP A 11 -16.09 0.21 -34.23
CA ASP A 11 -16.77 -0.06 -32.96
C ASP A 11 -15.91 -0.88 -31.98
N GLU A 12 -15.13 -1.85 -32.46
CA GLU A 12 -14.24 -2.65 -31.61
C GLU A 12 -13.04 -1.82 -31.11
N LEU A 13 -12.49 -0.98 -31.99
CA LEU A 13 -11.40 -0.07 -31.62
C LEU A 13 -11.87 0.97 -30.60
N GLU A 14 -13.10 1.46 -30.72
CA GLU A 14 -13.69 2.38 -29.77
C GLU A 14 -13.94 1.72 -28.41
N LEU A 15 -14.43 0.47 -28.40
CA LEU A 15 -14.59 -0.33 -27.19
C LEU A 15 -13.24 -0.58 -26.50
N MET A 16 -12.18 -0.86 -27.26
CA MET A 16 -10.84 -1.07 -26.73
C MET A 16 -10.28 0.23 -26.12
N LYS A 17 -10.46 1.38 -26.77
CA LYS A 17 -10.09 2.69 -26.23
C LYS A 17 -10.84 3.02 -24.94
N GLN A 18 -12.14 2.74 -24.88
CA GLN A 18 -12.93 2.93 -23.66
C GLN A 18 -12.44 2.05 -22.51
N ARG A 19 -12.14 0.77 -22.78
CA ARG A 19 -11.58 -0.14 -21.76
C ARG A 19 -10.20 0.32 -21.28
N LEU A 20 -9.33 0.80 -22.17
CA LEU A 20 -8.03 1.35 -21.79
C LEU A 20 -8.19 2.60 -20.90
N ALA A 21 -9.08 3.51 -21.27
CA ALA A 21 -9.38 4.70 -20.45
C ALA A 21 -9.95 4.33 -19.06
N GLU A 22 -10.81 3.31 -18.98
CA GLU A 22 -11.36 2.82 -17.72
C GLU A 22 -10.27 2.17 -16.84
N LEU A 23 -9.37 1.39 -17.42
CA LEU A 23 -8.23 0.79 -16.72
C LEU A 23 -7.24 1.85 -16.24
N GLU A 24 -6.95 2.87 -17.06
CA GLU A 24 -6.11 4.00 -16.67
C GLU A 24 -6.75 4.82 -15.54
N ALA A 25 -8.07 5.04 -15.60
CA ALA A 25 -8.81 5.72 -14.53
C ALA A 25 -8.80 4.91 -13.23
N LYS A 26 -8.98 3.58 -13.30
CA LYS A 26 -8.86 2.65 -12.16
C LYS A 26 -7.44 2.55 -11.63
N GLN A 27 -6.41 2.71 -12.47
CA GLN A 27 -5.02 2.75 -12.01
C GLN A 27 -4.69 4.06 -11.30
N LYS A 28 -5.26 5.18 -11.78
CA LYS A 28 -5.13 6.50 -11.15
C LYS A 28 -5.93 6.61 -9.85
N ASN A 29 -7.05 5.88 -9.75
CA ASN A 29 -7.91 5.76 -8.58
C ASN A 29 -8.23 4.28 -8.30
N PRO A 30 -7.30 3.51 -7.69
CA PRO A 30 -7.56 2.12 -7.36
C PRO A 30 -8.81 2.01 -6.49
N PRO A 31 -9.75 1.09 -6.80
CA PRO A 31 -10.82 0.73 -5.89
C PRO A 31 -10.18 0.46 -4.54
N LYS A 32 -10.69 1.18 -3.55
CA LYS A 32 -10.24 1.15 -2.18
C LYS A 32 -10.76 -0.14 -1.53
N GLU A 33 -10.36 -1.29 -2.07
CA GLU A 33 -10.55 -2.59 -1.43
C GLU A 33 -9.44 -2.75 -0.40
N TYR A 34 -9.47 -1.88 0.62
CA TYR A 34 -8.86 -2.24 1.88
C TYR A 34 -9.70 -3.40 2.36
N ALA A 35 -9.12 -4.60 2.33
CA ALA A 35 -9.59 -5.69 3.13
C ALA A 35 -9.73 -5.11 4.56
N THR A 36 -10.96 -4.77 4.93
CA THR A 36 -11.32 -4.48 6.31
C THR A 36 -11.12 -5.80 7.02
N ASP A 37 -9.88 -6.05 7.41
CA ASP A 37 -9.55 -7.12 8.31
C ASP A 37 -10.36 -6.83 9.57
N ARG A 38 -11.46 -7.57 9.75
CA ARG A 38 -12.45 -7.35 10.82
C ARG A 38 -11.81 -7.44 12.21
N HIS A 39 -10.56 -7.89 12.29
CA HIS A 39 -9.78 -8.05 13.51
C HIS A 39 -8.59 -7.08 13.63
N SER A 40 -8.44 -6.11 12.71
CA SER A 40 -7.38 -5.11 12.85
C SER A 40 -7.61 -4.23 14.08
N PRO A 41 -6.58 -3.97 14.91
CA PRO A 41 -6.69 -3.00 16.01
C PRO A 41 -6.71 -1.54 15.51
N PHE A 42 -6.54 -1.31 14.19
CA PHE A 42 -6.47 0.02 13.61
C PHE A 42 -7.83 0.49 13.10
N THR A 43 -8.09 1.78 13.27
CA THR A 43 -9.24 2.48 12.69
C THR A 43 -9.12 2.58 11.17
N GLU A 44 -10.25 2.73 10.48
CA GLU A 44 -10.30 2.80 9.01
C GLU A 44 -9.38 3.91 8.46
N ASN A 45 -9.34 5.09 9.07
CA ASN A 45 -8.46 6.19 8.66
C ASN A 45 -6.96 5.82 8.58
N ILE A 46 -6.50 4.83 9.36
CA ILE A 46 -5.14 4.29 9.33
C ILE A 46 -5.01 3.28 8.20
N LEU A 47 -6.01 2.40 8.03
CA LEU A 47 -6.03 1.34 7.02
C LEU A 47 -6.10 1.89 5.58
N VAL A 48 -6.87 2.95 5.36
CA VAL A 48 -7.07 3.54 4.02
C VAL A 48 -5.89 4.36 3.52
N LYS A 49 -4.92 4.67 4.38
CA LYS A 49 -3.74 5.45 3.98
C LYS A 49 -2.82 4.58 3.13
N PRO A 50 -2.46 5.04 1.91
CA PRO A 50 -1.58 4.27 1.05
C PRO A 50 -0.19 4.17 1.69
N LEU A 51 0.35 2.95 1.76
CA LEU A 51 1.75 2.76 2.12
C LEU A 51 2.64 3.37 1.03
N PRO A 52 3.64 4.19 1.38
CA PRO A 52 4.60 4.68 0.39
C PRO A 52 5.33 3.49 -0.25
N LYS A 53 5.37 3.43 -1.59
CA LYS A 53 6.06 2.35 -2.34
C LYS A 53 7.55 2.21 -2.01
N LYS A 54 8.17 3.29 -1.52
CA LYS A 54 9.59 3.36 -1.15
C LYS A 54 9.81 3.38 0.37
N LEU A 55 8.76 3.14 1.17
CA LEU A 55 8.94 3.00 2.61
C LEU A 55 9.88 1.83 2.84
N LYS A 56 11.11 2.13 3.26
CA LYS A 56 12.02 1.09 3.70
C LYS A 56 11.44 0.50 5.00
N MET A 57 11.72 -0.75 5.31
CA MET A 57 11.43 -1.22 6.68
C MET A 57 12.57 -0.69 7.55
N PRO A 58 12.32 -0.14 8.75
CA PRO A 58 13.38 0.09 9.69
C PRO A 58 14.10 -1.24 9.95
N GLN A 59 15.42 -1.26 9.75
CA GLN A 59 16.28 -2.33 10.26
C GLN A 59 16.55 -2.08 11.75
N LEU A 60 15.49 -1.80 12.52
CA LEU A 60 15.61 -1.63 13.97
C LEU A 60 15.94 -3.00 14.55
N THR A 61 16.88 -3.04 15.49
CA THR A 61 17.09 -4.23 16.31
C THR A 61 15.75 -4.65 16.91
N SER A 62 15.43 -5.94 16.85
CA SER A 62 14.20 -6.46 17.45
C SER A 62 14.13 -6.00 18.91
N TYR A 63 12.94 -5.61 19.35
CA TYR A 63 12.73 -5.36 20.77
C TYR A 63 12.92 -6.68 21.51
N GLU A 64 14.08 -6.85 22.19
CA GLU A 64 14.29 -7.96 23.11
C GLU A 64 13.78 -7.58 24.50
N ASP A 65 13.21 -8.57 25.21
CA ASP A 65 12.70 -8.43 26.57
C ASP A 65 13.82 -7.93 27.49
N GLY A 66 13.68 -6.69 27.98
CA GLY A 66 14.67 -6.02 28.82
C GLY A 66 15.24 -4.72 28.21
N ASN A 67 14.98 -4.44 26.93
CA ASN A 67 15.35 -3.16 26.33
C ASN A 67 14.43 -2.03 26.79
N ASN A 68 14.99 -0.82 27.00
CA ASN A 68 14.22 0.38 27.33
C ASN A 68 13.11 0.64 26.29
N PRO A 69 11.81 0.49 26.64
CA PRO A 69 10.70 0.67 25.71
C PRO A 69 10.65 2.08 25.11
N ILE A 70 11.00 3.09 25.92
CA ILE A 70 11.01 4.49 25.49
C ILE A 70 12.09 4.71 24.44
N GLY A 71 13.31 4.22 24.69
CA GLY A 71 14.40 4.34 23.72
C GLY A 71 14.12 3.58 22.41
N TYR A 72 13.37 2.49 22.46
CA TYR A 72 12.91 1.79 21.26
C TYR A 72 11.92 2.64 20.46
N LEU A 73 10.91 3.21 21.12
CA LEU A 73 9.93 4.11 20.49
C LEU A 73 10.61 5.32 19.88
N ASP A 74 11.55 5.96 20.58
CA ASP A 74 12.26 7.14 20.09
C ASP A 74 13.04 6.84 18.79
N ARG A 75 13.72 5.69 18.74
CA ARG A 75 14.43 5.26 17.52
C ARG A 75 13.46 4.95 16.38
N TYR A 76 12.37 4.25 16.68
CA TYR A 76 11.33 3.94 15.70
C TYR A 76 10.72 5.22 15.10
N THR A 77 10.26 6.12 15.96
CA THR A 77 9.64 7.39 15.56
C THR A 77 10.61 8.27 14.77
N SER A 78 11.87 8.36 15.21
CA SER A 78 12.91 9.12 14.49
C SER A 78 13.14 8.57 13.08
N TRP A 79 13.23 7.25 12.95
CA TRP A 79 13.42 6.59 11.67
C TRP A 79 12.24 6.81 10.72
N MET A 80 11.01 6.67 11.21
CA MET A 80 9.80 6.86 10.43
C MET A 80 9.63 8.32 9.96
N LYS A 81 9.96 9.29 10.83
CA LYS A 81 9.98 10.72 10.46
C LYS A 81 11.00 11.00 9.36
N LEU A 82 12.19 10.38 9.41
CA LEU A 82 13.20 10.52 8.35
C LEU A 82 12.70 10.01 6.99
N GLN A 83 11.84 8.99 6.97
CA GLN A 83 11.20 8.51 5.73
C GLN A 83 10.02 9.37 5.26
N GLY A 84 9.67 10.43 6.00
CA GLY A 84 8.47 11.23 5.72
C GLY A 84 7.17 10.46 5.97
N ALA A 85 7.18 9.46 6.85
CA ALA A 85 5.98 8.71 7.19
C ALA A 85 5.02 9.56 8.03
N SER A 86 3.72 9.49 7.71
CA SER A 86 2.66 10.04 8.58
C SER A 86 2.36 9.11 9.75
N ASP A 87 1.67 9.62 10.78
CA ASP A 87 1.28 8.86 11.97
C ASP A 87 0.53 7.57 11.64
N ALA A 88 -0.38 7.61 10.66
CA ALA A 88 -1.09 6.41 10.20
C ALA A 88 -0.13 5.34 9.65
N ILE A 89 0.91 5.77 8.92
CA ILE A 89 1.92 4.85 8.37
C ILE A 89 2.84 4.34 9.49
N MET A 90 3.16 5.18 10.49
CA MET A 90 3.85 4.76 11.72
C MET A 90 3.08 3.69 12.47
N CYS A 91 1.80 3.88 12.74
CA CYS A 91 0.99 2.87 13.45
C CYS A 91 1.00 1.52 12.70
N ARG A 92 0.76 1.55 11.39
CA ARG A 92 0.64 0.34 10.57
C ARG A 92 1.98 -0.40 10.37
N ALA A 93 3.10 0.32 10.35
CA ALA A 93 4.43 -0.26 10.14
C ALA A 93 5.11 -0.70 11.45
N PHE A 94 4.46 -0.54 12.61
CA PHE A 94 4.98 -0.95 13.90
C PHE A 94 4.90 -2.47 14.11
N SER A 95 3.82 -3.10 13.63
CA SER A 95 3.50 -4.53 13.83
C SER A 95 4.59 -5.56 13.46
N PRO A 96 5.39 -5.43 12.39
CA PRO A 96 6.37 -6.47 12.05
C PRO A 96 7.59 -6.55 12.99
N ASN A 97 7.76 -5.61 13.93
CA ASN A 97 8.95 -5.56 14.79
C ASN A 97 8.75 -6.13 16.21
N LEU A 98 7.52 -6.52 16.56
CA LEU A 98 7.21 -7.18 17.83
C LEU A 98 7.28 -8.69 17.62
N ARG A 99 8.35 -9.34 18.12
CA ARG A 99 8.35 -10.81 18.22
C ARG A 99 7.42 -11.21 19.38
N LYS A 100 6.69 -12.32 19.20
CA LYS A 100 5.96 -12.97 20.30
C LYS A 100 6.92 -13.65 21.24
#